data_AF-A0A2S9FT34-F1
#
_entry.id   AF-A0A2S9FT34-F1
#
_cell.length_a   1.000
_cell.length_b   1.000
_cell.length_c   1.000
_cell.angle_alpha   90.00
_cell.angle_beta   90.00
_cell.angle_gamma   90.00
#
_symmetry.space_group_name_H-M   'P 1'
#
loop_
_entity.id
_entity.type
_entity.pdbx_description
1 polymer ?
#
loop_
_entity_poly.entity_id
_entity_poly.type
_entity_poly.pdbx_seq_one_letter_code
_entity_poly.pdbx_strand_id
1 'polypeptide(L)' 'LRDVPMSAPDTGKLTLEALQYNDLRVVLTEELGDVDTVGDIGGHALRTAPMSRFRRITATVSVGEA' A
#
# COMPACT_ATOMS: atom_id res chain seq x y z
N LEU A 1 8.65 -3.90 16.01
CA LEU A 1 7.45 -3.59 15.20
C LEU A 1 6.17 -3.49 16.02
N ARG A 2 6.00 -4.24 17.12
CA ARG A 2 4.75 -4.20 17.90
C ARG A 2 4.52 -2.91 18.69
N ASP A 3 5.59 -2.18 19.03
CA ASP A 3 5.51 -0.95 19.84
C ASP A 3 5.61 0.33 19.00
N VAL A 4 5.70 0.21 17.67
CA VAL A 4 5.67 1.37 16.79
C VAL A 4 4.19 1.67 16.49
N PRO A 5 3.68 2.87 16.81
CA PRO A 5 2.32 3.24 16.45
C PRO A 5 2.18 3.19 14.93
N MET A 6 1.40 2.23 14.44
CA MET A 6 1.02 2.14 13.04
C MET A 6 -0.22 3.02 12.80
N SER A 7 -0.40 3.44 11.56
CA SER A 7 -1.64 4.07 11.12
C SER A 7 -2.84 3.17 11.40
N ALA A 8 -3.93 3.78 11.88
CA ALA A 8 -5.23 3.14 12.01
C ALA A 8 -5.99 3.19 10.67
N PRO A 9 -7.01 2.34 10.47
CA PRO A 9 -7.77 2.28 9.21
C PRO A 9 -8.37 3.62 8.75
N ASP A 10 -8.65 4.54 9.67
CA ASP A 10 -9.22 5.87 9.40
C ASP A 10 -8.17 6.98 9.24
N THR A 11 -6.87 6.67 9.38
CA THR A 11 -5.80 7.69 9.38
C THR A 11 -5.79 8.50 8.09
N GLY A 12 -5.97 7.85 6.93
CA GLY A 12 -6.03 8.54 5.63
C GLY A 12 -7.21 9.50 5.53
N LYS A 13 -8.40 9.07 5.97
CA LYS A 13 -9.61 9.90 5.99
C LYS A 13 -9.43 11.11 6.90
N LEU A 14 -9.00 10.90 8.15
CA LEU A 14 -8.81 11.98 9.12
C LEU A 14 -7.72 12.96 8.68
N THR A 15 -6.65 12.46 8.05
CA THR A 15 -5.59 13.31 7.50
C THR A 15 -6.12 14.17 6.36
N LEU A 16 -6.90 13.60 5.42
CA LEU A 16 -7.50 14.35 4.33
C LEU A 16 -8.43 15.47 4.84
N GLU A 17 -9.31 15.15 5.79
CA GLU A 17 -10.21 16.11 6.43
C GLU A 17 -9.42 17.24 7.10
N ALA A 18 -8.35 16.91 7.82
CA ALA A 18 -7.48 17.89 8.46
C ALA A 18 -6.76 18.79 7.45
N LEU A 19 -6.23 18.25 6.34
CA LEU A 19 -5.57 19.04 5.31
C LEU A 19 -6.55 20.01 4.64
N GLN A 20 -7.74 19.55 4.30
CA GLN A 20 -8.79 20.38 3.69
C GLN A 20 -9.30 21.46 4.65
N TYR A 21 -9.45 21.14 5.93
CA TYR A 21 -9.82 22.11 6.96
C TYR A 21 -8.80 23.26 7.10
N ASN A 22 -7.52 22.99 6.79
CA ASN A 22 -6.45 23.99 6.82
C ASN A 22 -6.24 24.69 5.46
N ASP A 23 -7.25 24.69 4.58
CA ASP A 23 -7.24 25.31 3.25
C ASP A 23 -6.10 24.83 2.32
N LEU A 24 -5.58 23.62 2.55
CA LEU A 24 -4.59 23.01 1.67
C LEU A 24 -5.26 22.35 0.46
N ARG A 25 -4.72 22.64 -0.73
CA ARG A 25 -5.15 21.97 -1.96
C ARG A 25 -4.59 20.55 -2.00
N VAL A 26 -5.45 19.55 -1.79
CA VAL A 26 -5.10 18.13 -1.89
C VAL A 26 -5.57 17.55 -3.22
N VAL A 27 -4.69 16.78 -3.88
CA VAL A 27 -5.04 16.00 -5.08
C VAL A 27 -4.90 14.52 -4.70
N LEU A 28 -6.01 13.79 -4.74
CA LEU A 28 -5.99 12.35 -4.50
C LEU A 28 -5.40 11.61 -5.70
N THR A 29 -4.58 10.62 -5.40
CA THR A 29 -4.07 9.66 -6.39
C THR A 29 -4.90 8.39 -6.36
N GLU A 30 -4.63 7.48 -7.29
CA GLU A 30 -5.14 6.12 -7.21
C GLU A 30 -4.75 5.50 -5.85
N GLU A 31 -5.72 4.86 -5.20
CA GLU A 31 -5.50 4.11 -3.97
C GLU A 31 -4.85 2.77 -4.31
N LEU A 32 -3.69 2.50 -3.69
CA LEU A 32 -2.95 1.26 -3.84
C LEU A 32 -2.99 0.50 -2.51
N GLY A 33 -3.15 -0.83 -2.58
CA GLY A 33 -3.10 -1.67 -1.38
C GLY A 33 -1.67 -1.90 -0.88
N ASP A 34 -1.49 -1.99 0.43
CA ASP A 34 -0.17 -2.30 1.00
C ASP A 34 0.26 -3.76 0.71
N VAL A 35 1.56 -4.03 0.88
CA VAL A 35 2.14 -5.37 0.80
C VAL A 35 2.75 -5.67 2.16
N ASP A 36 1.94 -6.21 3.06
CA ASP A 36 2.32 -6.49 4.45
C ASP A 36 2.94 -7.89 4.60
N THR A 37 2.51 -8.81 3.74
CA THR A 37 2.90 -10.22 3.74
C THR A 37 3.32 -10.67 2.35
N VAL A 38 4.00 -11.83 2.30
CA VAL A 38 4.36 -12.49 1.04
C VAL A 38 3.09 -12.86 0.24
N GLY A 39 1.97 -13.11 0.91
CA GLY A 39 0.69 -13.42 0.25
C GLY A 39 0.14 -12.27 -0.58
N ASP A 40 0.40 -11.02 -0.18
CA ASP A 40 -0.13 -9.84 -0.86
C ASP A 40 0.53 -9.59 -2.22
N ILE A 41 1.75 -10.12 -2.40
CA ILE A 41 2.56 -9.96 -3.61
C ILE A 41 1.80 -10.45 -4.86
N GLY A 42 1.12 -11.61 -4.78
CA GLY A 42 0.42 -12.17 -5.93
C GLY A 42 -0.67 -11.25 -6.44
N GLY A 43 -1.51 -10.74 -5.52
CA GLY A 43 -2.56 -9.78 -5.85
C GLY A 43 -1.99 -8.46 -6.39
N HIS A 44 -0.91 -7.96 -5.80
CA HIS A 44 -0.28 -6.72 -6.20
C HIS A 44 0.42 -6.82 -7.57
N ALA A 45 1.14 -7.91 -7.83
CA ALA A 45 1.86 -8.14 -9.08
C ALA A 45 0.92 -8.17 -10.30
N LEU A 46 -0.30 -8.71 -10.15
CA LEU A 46 -1.33 -8.72 -11.19
C LEU A 46 -1.84 -7.33 -11.57
N ARG A 47 -1.82 -6.38 -10.64
CA ARG A 47 -2.27 -4.99 -10.88
C ARG A 47 -1.17 -4.08 -11.39
N THR A 48 0.09 -4.49 -11.28
CA THR A 48 1.22 -3.70 -11.78
C THR A 48 1.50 -3.95 -13.26
N ALA A 49 2.08 -2.95 -13.93
CA ALA A 49 2.50 -3.08 -15.32
C ALA A 49 3.39 -4.33 -15.53
N PRO A 50 3.21 -5.09 -16.64
CA PRO A 50 3.92 -6.35 -16.86
C PRO A 50 5.45 -6.28 -16.78
N MET A 51 6.03 -5.12 -17.09
CA MET A 51 7.48 -4.85 -17.07
C MET A 51 7.94 -4.05 -15.85
N SER A 52 7.07 -3.88 -14.85
CA SER A 52 7.41 -3.16 -13.63
C SER A 52 8.55 -3.86 -12.89
N ARG A 53 9.38 -3.07 -12.18
CA ARG A 53 10.43 -3.62 -11.32
C ARG A 53 9.85 -4.53 -10.24
N PHE A 54 8.69 -4.17 -9.69
CA PHE A 54 7.99 -4.95 -8.68
C PHE A 54 7.72 -6.36 -9.20
N ARG A 55 6.96 -6.48 -10.30
CA ARG A 55 6.60 -7.77 -10.90
C ARG A 55 7.83 -8.60 -11.31
N ARG A 56 8.89 -7.95 -11.82
CA ARG A 56 10.13 -8.65 -12.21
C ARG A 56 10.88 -9.22 -11.01
N ILE A 57 10.99 -8.46 -9.92
CA ILE A 57 11.76 -8.86 -8.74
C ILE A 57 11.00 -9.88 -7.91
N THR A 58 9.67 -9.78 -7.85
CA THR A 58 8.83 -10.68 -7.05
C THR A 58 8.43 -11.97 -7.75
N ALA A 59 8.82 -12.16 -9.03
CA ALA A 59 8.43 -13.31 -9.84
C ALA A 59 8.87 -14.67 -9.26
N THR A 60 9.93 -14.69 -8.45
CA THR A 60 10.46 -15.92 -7.83
C THR A 60 10.05 -16.06 -6.36
N VAL A 61 9.25 -15.12 -5.83
CA VAL A 61 8.84 -15.15 -4.43
C VAL A 61 7.63 -16.07 -4.31
N SER A 62 7.77 -17.13 -3.52
CA SER A 62 6.69 -18.02 -3.13
C SER A 62 6.37 -17.84 -1.65
N VAL A 63 5.11 -18.06 -1.29
CA VAL A 63 4.74 -18.28 0.11
C VAL A 63 5.36 -19.63 0.50
N GLY A 64 6.25 -19.65 1.47
CA GLY A 64 6.73 -20.93 2.02
C GLY A 64 5.55 -21.71 2.58
N GLU A 65 5.50 -23.04 2.36
CA GLU A 65 4.51 -23.88 3.04
C GLU A 65 4.67 -23.69 4.55
N ALA A 66 3.55 -23.37 5.21
CA ALA A 66 3.47 -23.13 6.64
C ALA A 66 3.56 -24.43 7.45
#